data_AF-A0A7J8NP78-F1
#
_entry.id   AF-A0A7J8NP78-F1
#
_cell.length_a   1.000
_cell.length_b   1.000
_cell.length_c   1.000
_cell.angle_alpha   90.00
_cell.angle_beta   90.00
_cell.angle_gamma   90.00
#
_symmetry.space_group_name_H-M   'P 1'
#
loop_
_entity.id
_entity.type
_entity.pdbx_description
1 polymer ?
#
loop_
_entity_poly.entity_id
_entity_poly.type
_entity_poly.pdbx_seq_one_letter_code
_entity_poly.pdbx_strand_id
1 'polypeptide(L)'
;MHGAQSKRDLAMELQAQLPILRPSIHTRRANLTVKFQDLYGFTVEGNVDDVNVLNEVREKVRQQGRVWWALEASKGANWYLQPQVSSLSEGIVLKSSLKISALANAMTLKKLIRKGIPPVLRPKVWFSLSGAAKKKSTVPESYYNDLTKAVEGKVTPATRQIDHDLPRTFPGHPWLDTPQGHAALRRVLVGYSFRD
;
A
#
# COMPACT_ATOMS: atom_id res chain seq x y z
N MET A 1 78.50 -18.59 -14.49
CA MET A 1 77.30 -19.31 -14.96
C MET A 1 76.09 -18.76 -14.21
N HIS A 2 75.53 -17.64 -14.66
CA HIS A 2 74.33 -17.06 -14.04
C HIS A 2 73.13 -17.37 -14.94
N GLY A 3 72.26 -18.28 -14.48
CA GLY A 3 71.02 -18.61 -15.16
C GLY A 3 69.99 -17.50 -14.96
N ALA A 4 69.59 -16.84 -16.05
CA ALA A 4 68.53 -15.84 -16.02
C ALA A 4 67.19 -16.55 -15.81
N GLN A 5 66.56 -16.35 -14.64
CA GLN A 5 65.18 -16.76 -14.43
C GLN A 5 64.28 -15.95 -15.38
N SER A 6 63.52 -16.67 -16.21
CA SER A 6 62.64 -16.10 -17.22
C SER A 6 61.47 -15.38 -16.54
N LYS A 7 61.18 -14.13 -16.94
CA LYS A 7 60.05 -13.34 -16.43
C LYS A 7 58.69 -14.04 -16.56
N ARG A 8 58.58 -15.08 -17.40
CA ARG A 8 57.37 -15.90 -17.56
C ARG A 8 57.15 -16.84 -16.37
N ASP A 9 58.22 -17.36 -15.77
CA ASP A 9 58.13 -18.29 -14.64
C ASP A 9 57.68 -17.55 -13.38
N LEU A 10 58.17 -16.32 -13.18
CA LEU A 10 57.75 -15.44 -12.08
C LEU A 10 56.26 -15.04 -12.17
N ALA A 11 55.75 -14.84 -13.39
CA ALA A 11 54.34 -14.48 -13.62
C ALA A 11 53.38 -15.64 -13.36
N MET A 12 53.79 -16.88 -13.68
CA MET A 12 52.99 -18.08 -13.38
C MET A 12 52.93 -18.37 -11.88
N GLU A 13 54.02 -18.14 -11.15
CA GLU A 13 54.06 -18.34 -9.70
C GLU A 13 53.24 -17.29 -8.93
N LEU A 14 53.23 -16.03 -9.40
CA LEU A 14 52.36 -14.97 -8.86
C LEU A 14 50.86 -15.25 -9.12
N GLN A 15 50.53 -15.87 -10.25
CA GLN A 15 49.13 -16.16 -10.60
C GLN A 15 48.59 -17.42 -9.89
N ALA A 16 49.47 -18.35 -9.50
CA ALA A 16 49.12 -19.52 -8.69
C ALA A 16 48.84 -19.17 -7.21
N GLN A 17 49.26 -17.99 -6.75
CA GLN A 17 49.12 -17.55 -5.35
C GLN A 17 47.97 -16.58 -5.09
N LEU A 18 47.08 -16.32 -6.06
CA LEU A 18 45.84 -15.59 -5.77
C LEU A 18 44.85 -16.57 -5.10
N PRO A 19 44.60 -16.49 -3.78
CA PRO A 19 43.53 -17.27 -3.19
C PRO A 19 42.24 -16.88 -3.91
N ILE A 20 41.52 -17.86 -4.43
CA ILE A 20 40.15 -17.66 -4.92
C ILE A 20 39.34 -17.18 -3.72
N LEU A 21 39.25 -15.85 -3.55
CA LEU A 21 38.50 -15.23 -2.47
C LEU A 21 37.03 -15.62 -2.68
N ARG A 22 36.58 -16.63 -1.93
CA ARG A 22 35.16 -16.97 -1.87
C ARG A 22 34.42 -15.69 -1.46
N PRO A 23 33.46 -15.20 -2.27
CA PRO A 23 32.69 -14.03 -1.90
C PRO A 23 32.06 -14.24 -0.53
N SER A 24 32.12 -13.20 0.30
CA SER A 24 31.54 -13.19 1.66
C SER A 24 30.07 -13.62 1.60
N ILE A 25 29.58 -14.24 2.67
CA ILE A 25 28.17 -14.68 2.78
C ILE A 25 27.22 -13.49 2.54
N HIS A 26 27.60 -12.29 2.96
CA HIS A 26 26.83 -11.06 2.71
C HIS A 26 26.80 -10.72 1.21
N THR A 27 27.93 -10.82 0.51
CA THR A 27 28.02 -10.57 -0.93
C THR A 27 27.24 -11.62 -1.73
N ARG A 28 27.19 -12.87 -1.28
CA ARG A 28 26.37 -13.92 -1.90
C ARG A 28 24.88 -13.70 -1.68
N ARG A 29 24.46 -13.24 -0.49
CA ARG A 29 23.06 -12.93 -0.16
C ARG A 29 22.52 -11.70 -0.90
N ALA A 30 23.36 -10.69 -1.11
CA ALA A 30 23.00 -9.51 -1.90
C ALA A 30 22.68 -9.86 -3.37
N ASN A 31 23.28 -10.93 -3.90
CA ASN A 31 23.08 -11.37 -5.29
C ASN A 31 21.91 -12.35 -5.46
N LEU A 32 21.29 -12.81 -4.37
CA LEU A 32 20.13 -13.70 -4.43
C LEU A 32 18.85 -12.85 -4.42
N THR A 33 18.27 -12.65 -5.60
CA THR A 33 16.94 -12.02 -5.72
C THR A 33 15.85 -13.08 -5.53
N VAL A 34 14.89 -12.76 -4.67
CA VAL A 34 13.74 -13.62 -4.36
C VAL A 34 12.47 -12.82 -4.62
N LYS A 35 11.47 -13.48 -5.19
CA LYS A 35 10.11 -12.95 -5.30
C LYS A 35 9.35 -13.18 -4.01
N PHE A 36 8.79 -12.13 -3.44
CA PHE A 36 7.95 -12.21 -2.25
C PHE A 36 6.74 -11.27 -2.39
N GLN A 37 5.73 -11.46 -1.55
CA GLN A 37 4.56 -10.58 -1.51
C GLN A 37 4.67 -9.56 -0.38
N ASP A 38 4.37 -8.30 -0.68
CA ASP A 38 4.31 -7.24 0.31
C ASP A 38 3.06 -7.33 1.21
N LEU A 39 2.79 -6.30 2.02
CA LEU A 39 1.62 -6.25 2.91
C LEU A 39 0.28 -6.12 2.17
N TYR A 40 0.31 -5.80 0.89
CA TYR A 40 -0.85 -5.58 0.03
C TYR A 40 -1.02 -6.69 -1.01
N GLY A 41 -0.10 -7.66 -1.05
CA GLY A 41 -0.13 -8.78 -1.99
C GLY A 41 0.56 -8.49 -3.32
N PHE A 42 1.30 -7.37 -3.45
CA PHE A 42 2.11 -7.12 -4.64
C PHE A 42 3.35 -8.00 -4.61
N THR A 43 3.62 -8.65 -5.74
CA THR A 43 4.86 -9.41 -5.92
C THR A 43 6.00 -8.42 -6.14
N VAL A 44 6.98 -8.43 -5.23
CA VAL A 44 8.19 -7.59 -5.30
C VAL A 44 9.41 -8.51 -5.39
N GLU A 45 10.37 -8.11 -6.21
CA GLU A 45 11.69 -8.75 -6.29
C GLU A 45 12.64 -7.98 -5.39
N GLY A 46 13.32 -8.69 -4.47
CA GLY A 46 14.31 -8.09 -3.58
C GLY A 46 15.24 -9.14 -3.00
N ASN A 47 16.24 -8.69 -2.25
CA ASN A 47 17.21 -9.57 -1.60
C ASN A 47 16.68 -10.12 -0.26
N VAL A 48 17.50 -10.92 0.42
CA VAL A 48 17.16 -11.51 1.73
C VAL A 48 16.93 -10.45 2.81
N ASP A 49 17.65 -9.33 2.76
CA ASP A 49 17.52 -8.25 3.73
C ASP A 49 16.19 -7.49 3.54
N ASP A 50 15.75 -7.29 2.29
CA ASP A 50 14.46 -6.70 1.96
C ASP A 50 13.29 -7.53 2.54
N VAL A 51 13.40 -8.86 2.45
CA VAL A 51 12.42 -9.79 3.05
C VAL A 51 12.41 -9.67 4.58
N ASN A 52 13.57 -9.54 5.21
CA ASN A 52 13.66 -9.37 6.67
C ASN A 52 13.04 -8.04 7.12
N VAL A 53 13.34 -6.96 6.42
CA VAL A 53 12.72 -5.64 6.65
C VAL A 53 11.20 -5.74 6.49
N LEU A 54 10.71 -6.42 5.45
CA LEU A 54 9.28 -6.59 5.24
C LEU A 54 8.62 -7.36 6.40
N ASN A 55 9.26 -8.41 6.90
CA ASN A 55 8.76 -9.17 8.05
C ASN A 55 8.72 -8.32 9.33
N GLU A 56 9.72 -7.47 9.54
CA GLU A 56 9.71 -6.51 10.65
C GLU A 56 8.54 -5.52 10.52
N VAL A 57 8.31 -4.99 9.31
CA VAL A 57 7.17 -4.10 9.01
C VAL A 57 5.84 -4.81 9.26
N ARG A 58 5.71 -6.06 8.83
CA ARG A 58 4.52 -6.89 9.07
C ARG A 58 4.24 -7.04 10.57
N GLU A 59 5.26 -7.31 11.36
CA GLU A 59 5.13 -7.41 12.81
C GLU A 59 4.79 -6.08 13.47
N LYS A 60 5.38 -4.97 13.01
CA LYS A 60 5.01 -3.61 13.46
C LYS A 60 3.55 -3.31 13.16
N VAL A 61 3.05 -3.65 11.97
CA VAL A 61 1.63 -3.48 11.61
C VAL A 61 0.73 -4.35 12.50
N ARG A 62 1.14 -5.58 12.81
CA ARG A 62 0.41 -6.46 13.74
C ARG A 62 0.37 -5.89 15.16
N GLN A 63 1.47 -5.32 15.65
CA GLN A 63 1.54 -4.63 16.94
C GLN A 63 0.61 -3.42 16.98
N GLN A 64 0.63 -2.60 15.92
CA GLN A 64 -0.30 -1.48 15.78
C GLN A 64 -1.74 -1.97 15.80
N GLY A 65 -2.07 -3.04 15.06
CA GLY A 65 -3.39 -3.68 15.09
C GLY A 65 -3.85 -4.02 16.51
N ARG A 66 -2.96 -4.56 17.35
CA ARG A 66 -3.26 -4.82 18.77
C ARG A 66 -3.59 -3.56 19.55
N VAL A 67 -2.83 -2.47 19.36
CA VAL A 67 -3.12 -1.18 19.99
C VAL A 67 -4.48 -0.64 19.56
N TRP A 68 -4.80 -0.74 18.26
CA TRP A 68 -6.10 -0.33 17.72
C TRP A 68 -7.24 -1.13 18.34
N TRP A 69 -7.13 -2.46 18.44
CA TRP A 69 -8.15 -3.31 19.05
C TRP A 69 -8.29 -3.10 20.56
N ALA A 70 -7.19 -2.91 21.29
CA ALA A 70 -7.25 -2.59 22.71
C ALA A 70 -7.96 -1.24 22.96
N LEU A 71 -7.69 -0.25 22.09
CA LEU A 71 -8.37 1.04 22.16
C LEU A 71 -9.86 0.91 21.81
N GLU A 72 -10.21 0.03 20.87
CA GLU A 72 -11.61 -0.29 20.55
C GLU A 72 -12.32 -1.02 21.69
N ALA A 73 -11.66 -1.95 22.38
CA ALA A 73 -12.21 -2.62 23.57
C ALA A 73 -12.46 -1.63 24.73
N SER A 74 -11.60 -0.63 24.90
CA SER A 74 -11.73 0.37 25.98
C SER A 74 -12.70 1.51 25.67
N LYS A 75 -12.71 2.02 24.42
CA LYS A 75 -13.55 3.16 24.01
C LYS A 75 -14.87 2.76 23.36
N GLY A 76 -15.07 1.47 23.11
CA GLY A 76 -16.21 0.93 22.38
C GLY A 76 -15.90 0.72 20.89
N ALA A 77 -16.68 -0.19 20.30
CA ALA A 77 -16.61 -0.52 18.88
C ALA A 77 -16.74 0.76 18.04
N ASN A 78 -15.95 0.87 16.97
CA ASN A 78 -16.06 1.97 16.01
C ASN A 78 -15.81 3.38 16.61
N TRP A 79 -15.08 3.52 17.72
CA TRP A 79 -14.78 4.83 18.33
C TRP A 79 -14.17 5.86 17.35
N TYR A 80 -13.55 5.40 16.27
CA TYR A 80 -12.94 6.19 15.20
C TYR A 80 -13.90 6.60 14.07
N LEU A 81 -15.13 6.08 14.03
CA LEU A 81 -16.15 6.47 13.03
C LEU A 81 -16.89 7.77 13.40
N GLN A 82 -16.69 8.27 14.62
CA GLN A 82 -17.26 9.52 15.11
C GLN A 82 -16.17 10.54 15.52
N PRO A 83 -15.25 10.96 14.64
CA PRO A 83 -14.36 12.06 14.93
C PRO A 83 -15.15 13.36 14.73
N GLN A 84 -15.99 13.74 15.70
CA GLN A 84 -16.78 14.96 15.63
C GLN A 84 -15.82 16.19 15.62
N VAL A 85 -15.42 16.63 14.42
CA VAL A 85 -14.95 17.99 14.15
C VAL A 85 -15.77 18.48 12.95
N SER A 86 -17.07 18.66 13.19
CA SER A 86 -17.91 19.39 12.25
C SER A 86 -17.48 20.85 12.29
N SER A 87 -17.04 21.36 11.14
CA SER A 87 -16.73 22.75 10.80
C SER A 87 -15.39 23.34 11.28
N LEU A 88 -14.40 23.28 10.39
CA LEU A 88 -13.37 24.32 10.25
C LEU A 88 -13.55 25.10 8.92
N SER A 89 -14.74 25.04 8.32
CA SER A 89 -15.07 25.83 7.13
C SER A 89 -16.53 26.25 7.17
N GLU A 90 -16.72 27.48 7.63
CA GLU A 90 -17.74 28.49 7.30
C GLU A 90 -18.32 29.12 8.57
N GLY A 91 -17.94 30.39 8.77
CA GLY A 91 -18.70 31.43 9.49
C GLY A 91 -19.18 31.14 10.91
N ILE A 92 -18.49 31.73 11.89
CA ILE A 92 -19.02 32.27 13.16
C ILE A 92 -20.30 31.58 13.69
N VAL A 93 -20.14 30.58 14.56
CA VAL A 93 -20.73 30.52 15.92
C VAL A 93 -19.90 29.50 16.70
N LEU A 94 -19.08 29.98 17.65
CA LEU A 94 -18.48 29.13 18.67
C LEU A 94 -19.61 28.53 19.53
N LYS A 95 -20.15 27.37 19.12
CA LYS A 95 -20.86 26.50 20.06
C LYS A 95 -19.80 26.00 21.04
N SER A 96 -19.75 26.64 22.19
CA SER A 96 -18.82 26.52 23.31
C SER A 96 -18.78 25.13 23.99
N SER A 97 -19.02 24.04 23.25
CA SER A 97 -18.92 22.68 23.79
C SER A 97 -18.57 21.65 22.71
N LEU A 98 -17.46 21.88 21.99
CA LEU A 98 -16.71 20.74 21.50
C LEU A 98 -16.11 20.07 22.75
N LYS A 99 -16.78 19.02 23.25
CA LYS A 99 -16.33 18.28 24.43
C LYS A 99 -14.84 17.96 24.24
N ILE A 100 -14.01 18.30 25.22
CA ILE A 100 -12.54 18.07 25.18
C ILE A 100 -12.21 16.63 24.77
N SER A 101 -13.07 15.67 25.12
CA SER A 101 -12.99 14.26 24.70
C SER A 101 -13.06 14.05 23.18
N ALA A 102 -13.88 14.80 22.44
CA ALA A 102 -13.97 14.74 20.99
C ALA A 102 -12.67 15.25 20.33
N LEU A 103 -12.13 16.37 20.82
CA LEU A 103 -10.86 16.92 20.35
C LEU A 103 -9.68 15.97 20.68
N ALA A 104 -9.65 15.43 21.90
CA ALA A 104 -8.65 14.46 22.33
C ALA A 104 -8.72 13.16 21.49
N ASN A 105 -9.92 12.71 21.13
CA ASN A 105 -10.13 11.58 20.23
C ASN A 105 -9.62 11.88 18.82
N ALA A 106 -9.91 13.06 18.27
CA ALA A 106 -9.41 13.49 16.96
C ALA A 106 -7.87 13.58 16.93
N MET A 107 -7.25 14.13 17.98
CA MET A 107 -5.78 14.19 18.11
C MET A 107 -5.16 12.80 18.23
N THR A 108 -5.78 11.91 19.00
CA THR A 108 -5.32 10.52 19.16
C THR A 108 -5.43 9.75 17.84
N LEU A 109 -6.57 9.87 17.16
CA LEU A 109 -6.81 9.28 15.84
C LEU A 109 -5.77 9.78 14.82
N LYS A 110 -5.52 11.09 14.76
CA LYS A 110 -4.50 11.69 13.89
C LYS A 110 -3.10 11.14 14.19
N LYS A 111 -2.74 10.96 15.46
CA LYS A 111 -1.46 10.36 15.87
C LYS A 111 -1.35 8.89 15.41
N LEU A 112 -2.42 8.11 15.52
CA LEU A 112 -2.43 6.71 15.09
C LEU A 112 -2.37 6.58 13.56
N ILE A 113 -3.10 7.41 12.81
CA ILE A 113 -3.07 7.41 11.35
C ILE A 113 -1.67 7.71 10.82
N ARG A 114 -0.96 8.67 11.43
CA ARG A 114 0.44 9.00 11.06
C ARG A 114 1.41 7.83 11.29
N LYS A 115 1.09 6.92 12.20
CA LYS A 115 1.86 5.69 12.42
C LYS A 115 1.49 4.57 11.43
N GLY A 116 0.36 4.71 10.73
CA GLY A 116 -0.17 3.71 9.81
C GLY A 116 -1.51 3.15 10.29
N ILE A 117 -2.45 3.00 9.35
CA ILE A 117 -3.71 2.30 9.59
C ILE A 117 -3.50 0.82 9.26
N PRO A 118 -3.82 -0.11 10.17
CA PRO A 118 -3.76 -1.54 9.90
C PRO A 118 -4.60 -1.93 8.68
N PRO A 119 -4.13 -2.81 7.78
CA PRO A 119 -4.82 -3.16 6.54
C PRO A 119 -6.30 -3.50 6.70
N VAL A 120 -6.64 -4.28 7.73
CA VAL A 120 -8.01 -4.74 8.03
C VAL A 120 -8.96 -3.58 8.37
N LEU A 121 -8.43 -2.49 8.94
CA LEU A 121 -9.22 -1.33 9.35
C LEU A 121 -9.32 -0.25 8.27
N ARG A 122 -8.44 -0.29 7.25
CA ARG A 122 -8.42 0.72 6.17
C ARG A 122 -9.77 0.91 5.49
N PRO A 123 -10.52 -0.15 5.09
CA PRO A 123 -11.81 0.04 4.42
C PRO A 123 -12.77 0.89 5.25
N LYS A 124 -12.87 0.62 6.56
CA LYS A 124 -13.77 1.35 7.46
C LYS A 124 -13.28 2.77 7.73
N VAL A 125 -12.00 2.92 8.09
CA VAL A 125 -11.41 4.21 8.47
C VAL A 125 -11.37 5.17 7.28
N TRP A 126 -10.93 4.71 6.11
CA TRP A 126 -10.88 5.55 4.90
C TRP A 126 -12.27 5.93 4.41
N PHE A 127 -13.24 5.01 4.47
CA PHE A 127 -14.62 5.31 4.05
C PHE A 127 -15.26 6.41 4.91
N SER A 128 -15.03 6.39 6.23
CA SER A 128 -15.54 7.42 7.13
C SER A 128 -14.79 8.76 7.01
N LEU A 129 -13.45 8.74 6.92
CA LEU A 129 -12.65 9.97 6.91
C LEU A 129 -12.66 10.72 5.58
N SER A 130 -12.82 10.03 4.46
CA SER A 130 -12.86 10.65 3.12
C SER A 130 -14.15 11.44 2.85
N GLY A 131 -15.16 11.33 3.72
CA GLY A 131 -16.50 11.83 3.45
C GLY A 131 -17.28 10.99 2.42
N ALA A 132 -16.74 9.84 1.98
CA ALA A 132 -17.42 8.93 1.08
C ALA A 132 -18.75 8.44 1.67
N ALA A 133 -18.82 8.19 2.98
CA ALA A 133 -20.07 7.86 3.67
C ALA A 133 -21.16 8.94 3.49
N LYS A 134 -20.78 10.22 3.61
CA LYS A 134 -21.70 11.36 3.41
C LYS A 134 -22.16 11.42 1.95
N LYS A 135 -21.23 11.32 0.99
CA LYS A 135 -21.57 11.28 -0.45
C LYS A 135 -22.46 10.08 -0.81
N LYS A 136 -22.25 8.92 -0.17
CA LYS A 136 -23.11 7.74 -0.35
C LYS A 136 -24.52 8.02 0.19
N SER A 137 -24.66 8.69 1.33
CA SER A 137 -25.98 9.02 1.90
C SER A 137 -26.77 10.06 1.11
N THR A 138 -26.13 10.87 0.27
CA THR A 138 -26.83 11.87 -0.57
C THR A 138 -27.44 11.27 -1.83
N VAL A 139 -27.11 10.02 -2.16
CA VAL A 139 -27.61 9.33 -3.35
C VAL A 139 -28.41 8.07 -2.94
N PRO A 140 -29.33 7.59 -3.78
CA PRO A 140 -30.01 6.32 -3.53
C PRO A 140 -29.02 5.15 -3.46
N GLU A 141 -29.38 4.09 -2.74
CA GLU A 141 -28.53 2.88 -2.65
C GLU A 141 -28.33 2.21 -4.03
N SER A 142 -29.27 2.39 -4.96
CA SER A 142 -29.17 1.87 -6.34
C SER A 142 -28.20 2.65 -7.23
N TYR A 143 -27.75 3.84 -6.81
CA TYR A 143 -27.02 4.79 -7.65
C TYR A 143 -25.85 4.17 -8.43
N TYR A 144 -24.99 3.40 -7.74
CA TYR A 144 -23.85 2.77 -8.40
C TYR A 144 -24.28 1.70 -9.41
N ASN A 145 -25.30 0.90 -9.09
CA ASN A 145 -25.81 -0.13 -9.99
C ASN A 145 -26.44 0.51 -11.24
N ASP A 146 -27.24 1.55 -11.05
CA ASP A 146 -27.90 2.28 -12.14
C ASP A 146 -26.86 2.96 -13.04
N LEU A 147 -25.84 3.57 -12.45
CA LEU A 147 -24.70 4.13 -13.17
C LEU A 147 -23.97 3.06 -13.99
N THR A 148 -23.65 1.90 -13.40
CA THR A 148 -22.94 0.83 -14.13
C THR A 148 -23.74 0.28 -15.31
N LYS A 149 -25.07 0.16 -15.18
CA LYS A 149 -25.95 -0.24 -16.28
C LYS A 149 -26.02 0.84 -17.36
N ALA A 150 -26.12 2.11 -16.96
CA ALA A 150 -26.22 3.22 -17.90
C ALA A 150 -24.94 3.44 -18.73
N VAL A 151 -23.77 3.04 -18.22
CA VAL A 151 -22.48 3.15 -18.93
C VAL A 151 -22.09 1.88 -19.69
N GLU A 152 -22.85 0.80 -19.53
CA GLU A 152 -22.60 -0.46 -20.20
C GLU A 152 -22.65 -0.29 -21.73
N GLY A 153 -21.64 -0.81 -22.42
CA GLY A 153 -21.53 -0.71 -23.89
C GLY A 153 -21.18 0.66 -24.46
N LYS A 154 -21.05 1.72 -23.64
CA LYS A 154 -20.69 3.05 -24.15
C LYS A 154 -19.19 3.14 -24.46
N VAL A 155 -18.87 3.64 -25.65
CA VAL A 155 -17.50 3.86 -26.11
C VAL A 155 -17.21 5.36 -26.21
N THR A 156 -16.44 5.87 -25.26
CA THR A 156 -15.91 7.25 -25.23
C THR A 156 -14.39 7.25 -25.34
N PRO A 157 -13.74 8.39 -25.63
CA PRO A 157 -12.28 8.50 -25.57
C PRO A 157 -11.71 8.03 -24.22
N ALA A 158 -12.38 8.37 -23.11
CA ALA A 158 -12.00 7.94 -21.77
C ALA A 158 -12.05 6.41 -21.61
N THR A 159 -13.10 5.74 -22.10
CA THR A 159 -13.18 4.27 -22.02
C THR A 159 -12.06 3.57 -22.80
N ARG A 160 -11.66 4.10 -23.97
CA ARG A 160 -10.54 3.54 -24.75
C ARG A 160 -9.21 3.69 -24.02
N GLN A 161 -9.00 4.84 -23.37
CA GLN A 161 -7.82 5.07 -22.56
C GLN A 161 -7.77 4.13 -21.34
N ILE A 162 -8.90 3.95 -20.65
CA ILE A 162 -9.02 2.99 -19.55
C ILE A 162 -8.65 1.59 -20.03
N ASP A 163 -9.18 1.14 -21.17
CA ASP A 163 -8.91 -0.19 -21.72
C ASP A 163 -7.44 -0.41 -22.08
N HIS A 164 -6.74 0.64 -22.53
CA HIS A 164 -5.30 0.61 -22.78
C HIS A 164 -4.46 0.60 -21.47
N ASP A 165 -4.98 1.21 -20.41
CA ASP A 165 -4.24 1.39 -19.16
C ASP A 165 -4.42 0.23 -18.17
N LEU A 166 -5.50 -0.54 -18.28
CA LEU A 166 -5.78 -1.68 -17.42
C LEU A 166 -4.64 -2.73 -17.41
N PRO A 167 -4.12 -3.23 -18.56
CA PRO A 167 -3.11 -4.30 -18.56
C PRO A 167 -1.78 -3.89 -17.93
N ARG A 168 -1.50 -2.58 -17.88
CA ARG A 168 -0.28 -2.01 -17.29
C ARG A 168 -0.49 -1.52 -15.85
N THR A 169 -1.69 -1.67 -15.29
CA THR A 169 -2.04 -1.23 -13.94
C THR A 169 -1.98 -2.41 -12.98
N PHE A 170 -1.03 -2.37 -12.03
CA PHE A 170 -0.75 -3.44 -11.06
C PHE A 170 -0.30 -4.79 -11.67
N PRO A 171 0.73 -4.80 -12.54
CA PRO A 171 1.23 -6.04 -13.12
C PRO A 171 1.69 -7.01 -12.02
N GLY A 172 1.31 -8.30 -12.11
CA GLY A 172 1.73 -9.33 -11.16
C GLY A 172 0.99 -9.35 -9.81
N HIS A 173 -0.09 -8.58 -9.66
CA HIS A 173 -0.96 -8.66 -8.48
C HIS A 173 -1.94 -9.84 -8.62
N PRO A 174 -2.02 -10.78 -7.64
CA PRO A 174 -2.75 -12.04 -7.77
C PRO A 174 -4.22 -11.94 -8.19
N TRP A 175 -4.92 -10.90 -7.72
CA TRP A 175 -6.35 -10.70 -8.03
C TRP A 175 -6.60 -9.64 -9.13
N LEU A 176 -5.93 -8.49 -9.08
CA LEU A 176 -6.12 -7.41 -10.06
C LEU A 176 -5.67 -7.79 -11.46
N ASP A 177 -4.63 -8.62 -11.60
CA ASP A 177 -4.12 -9.13 -12.89
C ASP A 177 -4.98 -10.28 -13.47
N THR A 178 -6.19 -10.47 -12.95
CA THR A 178 -7.17 -11.44 -13.47
C THR A 178 -8.21 -10.74 -14.33
N PRO A 179 -8.86 -11.45 -15.29
CA PRO A 179 -9.97 -10.88 -16.05
C PRO A 179 -11.09 -10.31 -15.18
N GLN A 180 -11.36 -10.94 -14.03
CA GLN A 180 -12.36 -10.50 -13.06
C GLN A 180 -11.93 -9.20 -12.36
N GLY A 181 -10.66 -9.10 -11.96
CA GLY A 181 -10.07 -7.91 -11.36
C GLY A 181 -10.05 -6.72 -12.34
N HIS A 182 -9.58 -6.92 -13.56
CA HIS A 182 -9.64 -5.93 -14.63
C HIS A 182 -11.07 -5.47 -14.92
N ALA A 183 -12.03 -6.39 -15.01
CA ALA A 183 -13.43 -6.03 -15.20
C ALA A 183 -14.00 -5.20 -14.04
N ALA A 184 -13.63 -5.51 -12.80
CA ALA A 184 -14.05 -4.73 -11.62
C ALA A 184 -13.44 -3.32 -11.63
N LEU A 185 -12.14 -3.20 -11.88
CA LEU A 185 -11.46 -1.91 -11.97
C LEU A 185 -12.03 -1.06 -13.12
N ARG A 186 -12.25 -1.68 -14.29
CA ARG A 186 -12.91 -1.04 -15.43
C ARG A 186 -14.27 -0.46 -15.06
N ARG A 187 -15.14 -1.22 -14.39
CA ARG A 187 -16.47 -0.74 -13.99
C ARG A 187 -16.41 0.52 -13.13
N VAL A 188 -15.48 0.57 -12.16
CA VAL A 188 -15.30 1.73 -11.28
C VAL A 188 -14.79 2.95 -12.06
N LEU A 189 -13.74 2.77 -12.88
CA LEU A 189 -13.13 3.86 -13.64
C LEU A 189 -14.09 4.44 -14.68
N VAL A 190 -14.78 3.57 -15.42
CA VAL A 190 -15.79 3.98 -16.40
C VAL A 190 -16.93 4.69 -15.67
N GLY A 191 -17.48 4.13 -14.59
CA GLY A 191 -18.52 4.79 -13.82
C GLY A 191 -18.11 6.21 -13.38
N TYR A 192 -16.88 6.38 -12.92
CA TYR A 192 -16.37 7.70 -12.52
C TYR A 192 -16.26 8.68 -13.69
N SER A 193 -15.82 8.22 -14.87
CA SER A 193 -15.67 9.04 -16.08
C SER A 193 -16.98 9.60 -16.67
N PHE A 194 -18.13 9.08 -16.23
CA PHE A 194 -19.46 9.58 -16.61
C PHE A 194 -20.12 10.40 -15.51
N ARG A 195 -19.55 10.44 -14.31
CA ARG A 195 -20.08 11.20 -13.18
C ARG A 195 -19.50 12.62 -13.14
N ASP A 196 -18.21 12.74 -13.44
CA ASP A 196 -17.41 13.97 -13.41
C ASP A 196 -16.88 14.25 -14.83
#